data_AF-V9HLY6-F1
#
_entry.id   AF-V9HLY6-F1
#
_cell.length_a   1.000
_cell.length_b   1.000
_cell.length_c   1.000
_cell.angle_alpha   90.00
_cell.angle_beta   90.00
_cell.angle_gamma   90.00
#
_symmetry.space_group_name_H-M   'P 1'
#
loop_
_entity.id
_entity.type
_entity.pdbx_description
1 polymer ?
#
loop_
_entity_poly.entity_id
_entity_poly.type
_entity_poly.pdbx_seq_one_letter_code
_entity_poly.pdbx_strand_id
1 'polypeptide(L)'
;MAYFLVLPTCAHSNVTVAAKALASALPDSIVFNPMADKDRAIDLISVGKNDDWFDLLIEKVNQLGKKNVVIQGIQPDEENLFLSAYNVELATSFNAQIVFAVANETGADKRLALAKQSFAGKTVYFAGVMGNEAAALANDLPALGTADDVNTAAIAKLADFATDRVSPAQFRAKMIETARNANKRIVLPEGSEPRTVRAAVICHEKQIARCVLLAPRAEVEAVAKEYQLTLPESLEIIDPATLVEKYVAPMCELRKSKGMTADEARKQLQDTVVLGTMMMAQNDVDGLVSGAVHTTANTIRPAFQLIKTVPDASIVSSIFFMLLPGQVVVYGDCAVNPNPTAEQLAEIAIQSANSAKAFGIEPRVAMISYSTIDSGNGPDVDLVIEATKLVREKRPDLLIDGPLQYDAAVTESVAKSKAPNSPVAGKATVFVFPSLTTGNCTYKAVQRNANVLSIGPMLQGLRKPVNDLSRGALMEDIVYTIALTAVQATQI
;
A
#
# COMPACT_ATOMS: atom_id res chain seq x y z
N MET A 1 -6.70 -10.94 12.30
CA MET A 1 -7.26 -12.20 11.77
C MET A 1 -6.11 -13.06 11.30
N ALA A 2 -6.20 -14.38 11.44
CA ALA A 2 -5.25 -15.32 10.85
C ALA A 2 -5.91 -16.03 9.67
N TYR A 3 -5.15 -16.20 8.58
CA TYR A 3 -5.61 -16.82 7.35
C TYR A 3 -4.89 -18.14 7.15
N PHE A 4 -5.64 -19.17 6.75
CA PHE A 4 -5.12 -20.49 6.43
C PHE A 4 -5.54 -20.85 5.01
N LEU A 5 -4.60 -21.20 4.14
CA LEU A 5 -4.92 -21.72 2.81
C LEU A 5 -4.78 -23.24 2.83
N VAL A 6 -5.88 -23.96 2.60
CA VAL A 6 -5.85 -25.41 2.45
C VAL A 6 -5.60 -25.76 0.99
N LEU A 7 -4.36 -26.10 0.68
CA LEU A 7 -3.89 -26.28 -0.69
C LEU A 7 -3.98 -27.75 -1.14
N PRO A 8 -4.64 -28.06 -2.26
CA PRO A 8 -4.59 -29.41 -2.84
C PRO A 8 -3.19 -29.72 -3.39
N THR A 9 -2.69 -30.93 -3.14
CA THR A 9 -1.47 -31.43 -3.80
C THR A 9 -1.75 -32.24 -5.07
N CYS A 10 -2.99 -32.66 -5.28
CA CYS A 10 -3.45 -33.37 -6.48
C CYS A 10 -4.97 -33.22 -6.66
N ALA A 11 -5.50 -33.73 -7.78
CA ALA A 11 -6.95 -33.73 -8.07
C ALA A 11 -7.76 -34.57 -7.06
N HIS A 12 -7.17 -35.60 -6.46
CA HIS A 12 -7.83 -36.46 -5.48
C HIS A 12 -7.84 -35.86 -4.05
N SER A 13 -7.10 -34.76 -3.82
CA SER A 13 -7.09 -34.07 -2.52
C SER A 13 -8.46 -33.45 -2.22
N ASN A 14 -9.14 -33.92 -1.17
CA ASN A 14 -10.42 -33.33 -0.76
C ASN A 14 -10.21 -32.07 0.09
N VAL A 15 -10.04 -30.93 -0.58
CA VAL A 15 -9.80 -29.62 0.05
C VAL A 15 -10.97 -29.19 0.92
N THR A 16 -12.21 -29.46 0.47
CA THR A 16 -13.40 -29.04 1.23
C THR A 16 -13.48 -29.73 2.57
N VAL A 17 -13.23 -31.04 2.61
CA VAL A 17 -13.23 -31.81 3.84
C VAL A 17 -12.07 -31.39 4.74
N ALA A 18 -10.86 -31.26 4.19
CA ALA A 18 -9.70 -30.81 4.96
C ALA A 18 -9.89 -29.40 5.55
N ALA A 19 -10.48 -28.47 4.79
CA ALA A 19 -10.78 -27.12 5.27
C ALA A 19 -11.81 -27.10 6.41
N LYS A 20 -12.86 -27.92 6.31
CA LYS A 20 -13.86 -28.06 7.38
C LYS A 20 -13.25 -28.65 8.66
N ALA A 21 -12.44 -29.70 8.51
CA ALA A 21 -11.75 -30.32 9.63
C ALA A 21 -10.79 -29.33 10.32
N LEU A 22 -9.97 -28.60 9.55
CA LEU A 22 -9.10 -27.56 10.10
C LEU A 22 -9.89 -26.46 10.81
N ALA A 23 -10.98 -25.96 10.21
CA ALA A 23 -11.82 -24.94 10.81
C ALA A 23 -12.45 -25.42 12.13
N SER A 24 -12.94 -26.67 12.20
CA SER A 24 -13.54 -27.22 13.42
C SER A 24 -12.58 -27.29 14.62
N ALA A 25 -11.27 -27.32 14.36
CA ALA A 25 -10.23 -27.33 15.38
C ALA A 25 -9.67 -25.93 15.71
N LEU A 26 -10.06 -24.89 14.98
CA LEU A 26 -9.63 -23.51 15.20
C LEU A 26 -10.72 -22.70 15.95
N PRO A 27 -10.34 -21.87 16.94
CA PRO A 27 -11.31 -21.04 17.66
C PRO A 27 -11.84 -19.91 16.78
N ASP A 28 -13.13 -19.57 16.89
CA ASP A 28 -13.79 -18.49 16.11
C ASP A 28 -13.36 -18.45 14.63
N SER A 29 -13.61 -19.58 13.96
CA SER A 29 -13.18 -19.82 12.59
C SER A 29 -14.35 -19.88 11.60
N ILE A 30 -14.04 -19.68 10.31
CA ILE A 30 -14.98 -19.92 9.21
C ILE A 30 -14.24 -20.45 7.98
N VAL A 31 -14.90 -21.30 7.19
CA VAL A 31 -14.41 -21.74 5.88
C VAL A 31 -14.86 -20.73 4.82
N PHE A 32 -13.92 -20.29 3.99
CA PHE A 32 -14.17 -19.37 2.87
C PHE A 32 -13.81 -20.04 1.54
N ASN A 33 -14.76 -20.05 0.61
CA ASN A 33 -14.54 -20.54 -0.75
C ASN A 33 -14.30 -19.34 -1.69
N PRO A 34 -13.05 -19.11 -2.16
CA PRO A 34 -12.78 -18.01 -3.09
C PRO A 34 -13.47 -18.19 -4.46
N MET A 35 -13.86 -19.42 -4.80
CA MET A 35 -14.53 -19.77 -6.05
C MET A 35 -16.05 -19.91 -5.91
N ALA A 36 -16.64 -19.36 -4.83
CA ALA A 36 -18.10 -19.36 -4.66
C ALA A 36 -18.84 -18.63 -5.80
N ASP A 37 -18.19 -17.63 -6.39
CA ASP A 37 -18.64 -16.90 -7.59
C ASP A 37 -17.58 -17.08 -8.69
N LYS A 38 -17.60 -18.26 -9.32
CA LYS A 38 -16.58 -18.69 -10.28
C LYS A 38 -16.57 -17.82 -11.53
N ASP A 39 -17.74 -17.48 -12.06
CA ASP A 39 -17.87 -16.68 -13.28
C ASP A 39 -17.24 -15.29 -13.09
N ARG A 40 -17.49 -14.65 -11.94
CA ARG A 40 -16.87 -13.36 -11.63
C ARG A 40 -15.35 -13.44 -11.54
N ALA A 41 -14.81 -14.53 -10.98
CA ALA A 41 -13.37 -14.75 -10.93
C ALA A 41 -12.79 -14.88 -12.35
N ILE A 42 -13.42 -15.69 -13.20
CA ILE A 42 -13.00 -15.90 -14.59
C ILE A 42 -13.07 -14.59 -15.38
N ASP A 43 -14.16 -13.83 -15.27
CA ASP A 43 -14.34 -12.55 -15.96
C ASP A 43 -13.23 -11.56 -15.62
N LEU A 44 -12.87 -11.42 -14.35
CA LEU A 44 -11.80 -10.50 -13.92
C LEU A 44 -10.41 -11.00 -14.33
N ILE A 45 -10.13 -12.29 -14.12
CA ILE A 45 -8.83 -12.88 -14.45
C ILE A 45 -8.57 -12.81 -15.95
N SER A 46 -9.56 -13.12 -16.78
CA SER A 46 -9.42 -13.17 -18.25
C SER A 46 -9.05 -11.82 -18.88
N VAL A 47 -9.35 -10.71 -18.22
CA VAL A 47 -9.00 -9.35 -18.65
C VAL A 47 -7.81 -8.76 -17.90
N GLY A 48 -7.06 -9.59 -17.16
CA GLY A 48 -5.85 -9.17 -16.43
C GLY A 48 -6.15 -8.35 -15.16
N LYS A 49 -7.35 -8.46 -14.61
CA LYS A 49 -7.79 -7.77 -13.37
C LYS A 49 -7.79 -8.72 -12.17
N ASN A 50 -6.75 -9.54 -12.04
CA ASN A 50 -6.58 -10.43 -10.89
C ASN A 50 -6.46 -9.64 -9.57
N ASP A 51 -5.81 -8.47 -9.59
CA ASP A 51 -5.73 -7.60 -8.40
C ASP A 51 -7.10 -7.14 -7.89
N ASP A 52 -8.01 -6.72 -8.79
CA ASP A 52 -9.40 -6.37 -8.44
C ASP A 52 -10.13 -7.57 -7.82
N TRP A 53 -9.89 -8.78 -8.34
CA TRP A 53 -10.49 -10.00 -7.78
C TRP A 53 -9.99 -10.28 -6.36
N PHE A 54 -8.68 -10.19 -6.11
CA PHE A 54 -8.13 -10.39 -4.77
C PHE A 54 -8.60 -9.33 -3.78
N ASP A 55 -8.68 -8.07 -4.20
CA ASP A 55 -9.18 -6.99 -3.35
C ASP A 55 -10.64 -7.27 -2.93
N LEU A 56 -11.49 -7.74 -3.85
CA LEU A 56 -12.86 -8.17 -3.54
C LEU A 56 -12.92 -9.36 -2.59
N LEU A 57 -12.02 -10.35 -2.73
CA LEU A 57 -11.96 -11.48 -1.80
C LEU A 57 -11.57 -11.03 -0.39
N ILE A 58 -10.59 -10.13 -0.28
CA ILE A 58 -10.17 -9.55 1.01
C ILE A 58 -11.32 -8.79 1.66
N GLU A 59 -12.03 -7.94 0.90
CA GLU A 59 -13.20 -7.21 1.39
C GLU A 59 -14.29 -8.18 1.91
N LYS A 60 -14.64 -9.20 1.12
CA LYS A 60 -15.64 -10.22 1.53
C LYS A 60 -15.23 -10.94 2.80
N VAL A 61 -13.95 -11.29 2.93
CA VAL A 61 -13.44 -12.01 4.11
C VAL A 61 -13.42 -11.11 5.35
N ASN A 62 -13.01 -9.84 5.22
CA ASN A 62 -13.03 -8.88 6.33
C ASN A 62 -14.44 -8.70 6.90
N GLN A 63 -15.47 -8.69 6.04
CA GLN A 63 -16.87 -8.58 6.45
C GLN A 63 -17.39 -9.78 7.26
N LEU A 64 -16.72 -10.94 7.21
CA LEU A 64 -17.11 -12.12 8.01
C LEU A 64 -16.85 -11.91 9.51
N GLY A 65 -15.94 -10.99 9.88
CA GLY A 65 -15.68 -10.63 11.28
C GLY A 65 -15.14 -11.77 12.15
N LYS A 66 -14.41 -12.73 11.55
CA LYS A 66 -13.88 -13.92 12.23
C LYS A 66 -12.40 -13.81 12.56
N LYS A 67 -11.99 -14.31 13.72
CA LYS A 67 -10.56 -14.33 14.11
C LYS A 67 -9.74 -15.19 13.16
N ASN A 68 -10.27 -16.35 12.75
CA ASN A 68 -9.58 -17.31 11.88
C ASN A 68 -10.40 -17.57 10.60
N VAL A 69 -9.76 -17.56 9.43
CA VAL A 69 -10.43 -17.87 8.17
C VAL A 69 -9.66 -18.94 7.43
N VAL A 70 -10.33 -20.05 7.13
CA VAL A 70 -9.80 -21.19 6.39
C VAL A 70 -10.25 -21.07 4.93
N ILE A 71 -9.35 -20.61 4.09
CA ILE A 71 -9.52 -20.41 2.65
C ILE A 71 -9.35 -21.76 1.96
N GLN A 72 -10.33 -22.15 1.17
CA GLN A 72 -10.25 -23.32 0.32
C GLN A 72 -9.35 -23.03 -0.88
N GLY A 73 -8.28 -23.80 -1.04
CA GLY A 73 -7.48 -23.76 -2.25
C GLY A 73 -8.30 -24.19 -3.47
N ILE A 74 -8.01 -23.58 -4.60
CA ILE A 74 -8.63 -23.87 -5.88
C ILE A 74 -8.18 -25.26 -6.34
N GLN A 75 -9.12 -26.19 -6.45
CA GLN A 75 -8.84 -27.53 -6.98
C GLN A 75 -8.55 -27.47 -8.49
N PRO A 76 -7.66 -28.34 -9.00
CA PRO A 76 -7.49 -28.51 -10.43
C PRO A 76 -8.83 -28.87 -11.09
N ASP A 77 -9.16 -28.17 -12.17
CA ASP A 77 -10.38 -28.33 -12.94
C ASP A 77 -10.01 -28.56 -14.41
N GLU A 78 -10.57 -29.58 -15.04
CA GLU A 78 -10.26 -29.97 -16.42
C GLU A 78 -10.64 -28.87 -17.42
N GLU A 79 -11.74 -28.14 -17.15
CA GLU A 79 -12.20 -27.05 -18.01
C GLU A 79 -11.42 -25.75 -17.77
N ASN A 80 -10.85 -25.59 -16.58
CA ASN A 80 -10.23 -24.33 -16.12
C ASN A 80 -8.87 -24.56 -15.45
N LEU A 81 -7.98 -25.28 -16.14
CA LEU A 81 -6.67 -25.73 -15.64
C LEU A 81 -5.83 -24.63 -14.99
N PHE A 82 -5.91 -23.39 -15.49
CA PHE A 82 -5.08 -22.28 -15.01
C PHE A 82 -5.59 -21.67 -13.70
N LEU A 83 -6.82 -21.92 -13.27
CA LEU A 83 -7.34 -21.35 -12.02
C LEU A 83 -6.56 -21.85 -10.80
N SER A 84 -6.12 -23.10 -10.78
CA SER A 84 -5.33 -23.63 -9.65
C SER A 84 -3.96 -22.97 -9.50
N ALA A 85 -3.44 -22.30 -10.54
CA ALA A 85 -2.18 -21.56 -10.46
C ALA A 85 -2.30 -20.34 -9.52
N TYR A 86 -3.51 -19.77 -9.36
CA TYR A 86 -3.77 -18.63 -8.48
C TYR A 86 -3.73 -18.98 -6.99
N ASN A 87 -3.55 -20.24 -6.61
CA ASN A 87 -3.35 -20.61 -5.21
C ASN A 87 -2.12 -19.95 -4.56
N VAL A 88 -1.04 -19.75 -5.33
CA VAL A 88 0.15 -19.05 -4.81
C VAL A 88 -0.18 -17.59 -4.52
N GLU A 89 -0.86 -16.93 -5.45
CA GLU A 89 -1.30 -15.55 -5.28
C GLU A 89 -2.30 -15.43 -4.14
N LEU A 90 -3.29 -16.32 -4.02
CA LEU A 90 -4.20 -16.40 -2.86
C LEU A 90 -3.44 -16.46 -1.54
N ALA A 91 -2.45 -17.36 -1.42
CA ALA A 91 -1.66 -17.47 -0.20
C ALA A 91 -0.96 -16.14 0.14
N THR A 92 -0.32 -15.51 -0.85
CA THR A 92 0.41 -14.27 -0.62
C THR A 92 -0.49 -13.05 -0.41
N SER A 93 -1.65 -12.98 -1.08
CA SER A 93 -2.63 -11.90 -0.95
C SER A 93 -3.27 -11.91 0.42
N PHE A 94 -3.48 -13.07 1.03
CA PHE A 94 -3.98 -13.18 2.40
C PHE A 94 -2.87 -13.23 3.45
N ASN A 95 -1.59 -13.30 3.07
CA ASN A 95 -0.49 -13.69 3.97
C ASN A 95 -0.84 -14.98 4.75
N ALA A 96 -1.46 -15.94 4.07
CA ALA A 96 -2.01 -17.13 4.68
C ALA A 96 -0.92 -18.14 5.06
N GLN A 97 -1.16 -18.82 6.18
CA GLN A 97 -0.44 -20.04 6.54
C GLN A 97 -0.90 -21.19 5.65
N ILE A 98 0.04 -21.92 5.05
CA ILE A 98 -0.27 -22.96 4.08
C ILE A 98 -0.43 -24.30 4.78
N VAL A 99 -1.58 -24.93 4.60
CA VAL A 99 -1.87 -26.30 5.01
C VAL A 99 -2.06 -27.14 3.77
N PHE A 100 -1.24 -28.16 3.55
CA PHE A 100 -1.38 -29.03 2.39
C PHE A 100 -2.41 -30.12 2.65
N ALA A 101 -3.44 -30.20 1.82
CA ALA A 101 -4.38 -31.33 1.78
C ALA A 101 -3.79 -32.42 0.89
N VAL A 102 -3.33 -33.51 1.50
CA VAL A 102 -2.60 -34.59 0.82
C VAL A 102 -3.44 -35.86 0.85
N ALA A 103 -3.73 -36.40 -0.34
CA ALA A 103 -4.42 -37.68 -0.49
C ALA A 103 -3.53 -38.86 -0.07
N ASN A 104 -4.14 -39.93 0.42
CA ASN A 104 -3.43 -41.16 0.80
C ASN A 104 -3.23 -42.06 -0.43
N GLU A 105 -2.23 -41.72 -1.24
CA GLU A 105 -1.89 -42.42 -2.49
C GLU A 105 -0.38 -42.46 -2.72
N THR A 106 0.07 -43.42 -3.53
CA THR A 106 1.49 -43.58 -3.88
C THR A 106 2.03 -42.32 -4.56
N GLY A 107 3.18 -41.83 -4.09
CA GLY A 107 3.83 -40.62 -4.60
C GLY A 107 3.34 -39.30 -3.97
N ALA A 108 2.52 -39.37 -2.91
CA ALA A 108 2.06 -38.20 -2.16
C ALA A 108 3.20 -37.33 -1.61
N ASP A 109 4.29 -37.95 -1.16
CA ASP A 109 5.51 -37.30 -0.67
C ASP A 109 6.15 -36.39 -1.74
N LYS A 110 6.29 -36.89 -2.98
CA LYS A 110 6.86 -36.13 -4.10
C LYS A 110 5.93 -35.01 -4.56
N ARG A 111 4.61 -35.26 -4.61
CA ARG A 111 3.62 -34.22 -4.97
C ARG A 111 3.59 -33.09 -3.94
N LEU A 112 3.71 -33.42 -2.66
CA LEU A 112 3.85 -32.43 -1.59
C LEU A 112 5.15 -31.62 -1.76
N ALA A 113 6.28 -32.27 -2.05
CA ALA A 113 7.54 -31.56 -2.32
C ALA A 113 7.42 -30.60 -3.50
N LEU A 114 6.77 -31.01 -4.59
CA LEU A 114 6.48 -30.16 -5.75
C LEU A 114 5.57 -28.97 -5.38
N ALA A 115 4.52 -29.21 -4.59
CA ALA A 115 3.63 -28.16 -4.13
C ALA A 115 4.38 -27.13 -3.25
N LYS A 116 5.25 -27.57 -2.33
CA LYS A 116 6.13 -26.67 -1.56
C LYS A 116 7.03 -25.84 -2.48
N GLN A 117 7.61 -26.46 -3.50
CA GLN A 117 8.52 -25.80 -4.44
C GLN A 117 7.82 -24.70 -5.27
N SER A 118 6.50 -24.79 -5.50
CA SER A 118 5.75 -23.73 -6.19
C SER A 118 5.77 -22.38 -5.45
N PHE A 119 6.08 -22.37 -4.16
CA PHE A 119 6.25 -21.17 -3.34
C PHE A 119 7.71 -20.71 -3.21
N ALA A 120 8.64 -21.28 -3.99
CA ALA A 120 10.04 -20.86 -3.95
C ALA A 120 10.18 -19.34 -4.20
N GLY A 121 10.93 -18.66 -3.34
CA GLY A 121 11.10 -17.20 -3.39
C GLY A 121 9.89 -16.39 -2.89
N LYS A 122 8.82 -17.05 -2.41
CA LYS A 122 7.67 -16.38 -1.78
C LYS A 122 7.81 -16.44 -0.26
N THR A 123 7.46 -15.35 0.41
CA THR A 123 7.50 -15.29 1.87
C THR A 123 6.19 -15.84 2.45
N VAL A 124 6.14 -17.16 2.63
CA VAL A 124 4.99 -17.90 3.16
C VAL A 124 5.39 -18.77 4.35
N TYR A 125 4.42 -19.12 5.19
CA TYR A 125 4.62 -20.06 6.30
C TYR A 125 3.91 -21.38 6.00
N PHE A 126 4.65 -22.49 6.01
CA PHE A 126 4.07 -23.83 5.87
C PHE A 126 3.65 -24.35 7.24
N ALA A 127 2.34 -24.33 7.52
CA ALA A 127 1.78 -24.73 8.80
C ALA A 127 1.73 -26.25 9.00
N GLY A 128 1.57 -27.02 7.92
CA GLY A 128 1.61 -28.48 8.02
C GLY A 128 0.82 -29.18 6.92
N VAL A 129 0.51 -30.45 7.18
CA VAL A 129 -0.15 -31.37 6.25
C VAL A 129 -1.36 -32.02 6.90
N MET A 130 -2.46 -32.06 6.16
CA MET A 130 -3.69 -32.79 6.49
C MET A 130 -3.83 -34.01 5.58
N GLY A 131 -4.11 -35.18 6.16
CA GLY A 131 -4.51 -36.39 5.44
C GLY A 131 -3.42 -37.45 5.20
N ASN A 132 -2.13 -37.10 5.28
CA ASN A 132 -1.04 -38.05 5.07
C ASN A 132 0.19 -37.74 5.94
N GLU A 133 0.31 -38.40 7.09
CA GLU A 133 1.40 -38.21 8.05
C GLU A 133 2.77 -38.61 7.50
N ALA A 134 2.84 -39.72 6.75
CA ALA A 134 4.10 -40.17 6.15
C ALA A 134 4.67 -39.15 5.16
N ALA A 135 3.82 -38.55 4.32
CA ALA A 135 4.22 -37.48 3.42
C ALA A 135 4.67 -36.21 4.17
N ALA A 136 4.01 -35.89 5.29
CA ALA A 136 4.36 -34.76 6.16
C ALA A 136 5.77 -34.91 6.74
N LEU A 137 6.04 -36.06 7.36
CA LEU A 137 7.35 -36.42 7.92
C LEU A 137 8.45 -36.39 6.85
N ALA A 138 8.19 -36.95 5.66
CA ALA A 138 9.15 -36.96 4.55
C ALA A 138 9.49 -35.55 4.01
N ASN A 139 8.69 -34.54 4.34
CA ASN A 139 8.85 -33.16 3.89
C ASN A 139 9.16 -32.19 5.05
N ASP A 140 9.51 -32.69 6.23
CA ASP A 140 9.79 -31.89 7.44
C ASP A 140 8.64 -30.94 7.81
N LEU A 141 7.40 -31.40 7.67
CA LEU A 141 6.20 -30.62 8.01
C LEU A 141 5.41 -31.26 9.16
N PRO A 142 4.76 -30.47 10.02
CA PRO A 142 3.86 -30.99 11.04
C PRO A 142 2.68 -31.76 10.43
N ALA A 143 2.38 -32.95 10.98
CA ALA A 143 1.16 -33.67 10.68
C ALA A 143 0.00 -33.12 11.51
N LEU A 144 -1.02 -32.61 10.84
CA LEU A 144 -2.21 -31.99 11.46
C LEU A 144 -3.37 -32.98 11.66
N GLY A 145 -3.15 -34.25 11.34
CA GLY A 145 -4.15 -35.31 11.41
C GLY A 145 -4.88 -35.54 10.09
N THR A 146 -6.03 -36.19 10.18
CA THR A 146 -6.93 -36.48 9.06
C THR A 146 -8.25 -35.73 9.21
N ALA A 147 -9.16 -35.90 8.27
CA ALA A 147 -10.49 -35.32 8.36
C ALA A 147 -11.31 -35.86 9.56
N ASP A 148 -11.09 -37.13 9.89
CA ASP A 148 -11.85 -37.84 10.93
C ASP A 148 -11.13 -37.81 12.29
N ASP A 149 -9.81 -37.59 12.30
CA ASP A 149 -8.99 -37.51 13.51
C ASP A 149 -7.98 -36.37 13.40
N VAL A 150 -8.41 -35.17 13.81
CA VAL A 150 -7.61 -33.94 13.76
C VAL A 150 -6.67 -33.83 14.96
N ASN A 151 -5.42 -33.43 14.71
CA ASN A 151 -4.46 -33.15 15.77
C ASN A 151 -4.71 -31.75 16.35
N THR A 152 -5.65 -31.66 17.28
CA THR A 152 -6.06 -30.40 17.92
C THR A 152 -4.91 -29.66 18.60
N ALA A 153 -3.96 -30.38 19.22
CA ALA A 153 -2.80 -29.79 19.87
C ALA A 153 -1.83 -29.13 18.88
N ALA A 154 -1.64 -29.73 17.69
CA ALA A 154 -0.85 -29.12 16.62
C ALA A 154 -1.56 -27.90 16.02
N ILE A 155 -2.85 -28.01 15.74
CA ILE A 155 -3.66 -26.94 15.14
C ILE A 155 -3.80 -25.74 16.08
N ALA A 156 -3.97 -25.97 17.39
CA ALA A 156 -4.07 -24.89 18.36
C ALA A 156 -2.85 -23.95 18.35
N LYS A 157 -1.64 -24.49 18.16
CA LYS A 157 -0.40 -23.70 18.04
C LYS A 157 -0.39 -22.80 16.80
N LEU A 158 -1.13 -23.17 15.75
CA LEU A 158 -1.22 -22.37 14.53
C LEU A 158 -2.10 -21.12 14.71
N ALA A 159 -3.08 -21.17 15.62
CA ALA A 159 -3.98 -20.06 15.92
C ALA A 159 -3.28 -18.87 16.59
N ASP A 160 -2.12 -19.11 17.20
CA ASP A 160 -1.30 -18.09 17.87
C ASP A 160 -0.27 -17.44 16.94
N PHE A 161 -0.09 -17.97 15.73
CA PHE A 161 0.81 -17.38 14.74
C PHE A 161 0.20 -16.09 14.17
N ALA A 162 0.86 -14.97 14.45
CA ALA A 162 0.53 -13.66 13.90
C ALA A 162 1.67 -13.18 13.00
N THR A 163 1.33 -12.74 11.79
CA THR A 163 2.24 -11.95 10.95
C THR A 163 1.83 -10.48 11.02
N ASP A 164 2.83 -9.64 11.11
CA ASP A 164 2.75 -8.17 11.05
C ASP A 164 2.91 -7.63 9.63
N ARG A 165 3.13 -8.51 8.65
CA ARG A 165 3.23 -8.14 7.24
C ARG A 165 1.85 -7.81 6.69
N VAL A 166 1.81 -6.75 5.90
CA VAL A 166 0.61 -6.35 5.14
C VAL A 166 0.86 -6.70 3.68
N SER A 167 0.03 -7.54 3.07
CA SER A 167 0.15 -7.84 1.65
C SER A 167 -0.33 -6.65 0.80
N PRO A 168 0.09 -6.56 -0.49
CA PRO A 168 -0.46 -5.59 -1.43
C PRO A 168 -2.00 -5.53 -1.45
N ALA A 169 -2.66 -6.68 -1.57
CA ALA A 169 -4.13 -6.75 -1.62
C ALA A 169 -4.79 -6.29 -0.32
N GLN A 170 -4.25 -6.70 0.84
CA GLN A 170 -4.72 -6.22 2.15
C GLN A 170 -4.59 -4.71 2.29
N PHE A 171 -3.46 -4.17 1.83
CA PHE A 171 -3.18 -2.74 1.90
C PHE A 171 -4.14 -1.93 1.03
N ARG A 172 -4.35 -2.34 -0.23
CA ARG A 172 -5.27 -1.68 -1.16
C ARG A 172 -6.71 -1.73 -0.65
N ALA A 173 -7.20 -2.92 -0.29
CA ALA A 173 -8.56 -3.09 0.22
C ALA A 173 -8.80 -2.22 1.47
N LYS A 174 -7.88 -2.25 2.44
CA LYS A 174 -7.97 -1.43 3.66
C LYS A 174 -7.92 0.07 3.36
N MET A 175 -7.05 0.51 2.46
CA MET A 175 -6.95 1.92 2.07
C MET A 175 -8.26 2.40 1.45
N ILE A 176 -8.81 1.63 0.51
CA ILE A 176 -10.06 1.94 -0.18
C ILE A 176 -11.22 1.97 0.81
N GLU A 177 -11.34 0.97 1.69
CA GLU A 177 -12.36 0.94 2.74
C GLU A 177 -12.26 2.16 3.67
N THR A 178 -11.04 2.49 4.12
CA THR A 178 -10.81 3.65 4.99
C THR A 178 -11.17 4.96 4.28
N ALA A 179 -10.84 5.08 2.99
CA ALA A 179 -11.20 6.25 2.17
C ALA A 179 -12.72 6.39 2.00
N ARG A 180 -13.43 5.29 1.71
CA ARG A 180 -14.91 5.27 1.64
C ARG A 180 -15.54 5.77 2.94
N ASN A 181 -15.08 5.24 4.07
CA ASN A 181 -15.56 5.63 5.39
C ASN A 181 -15.24 7.09 5.73
N ALA A 182 -14.11 7.62 5.22
CA ALA A 182 -13.72 9.01 5.42
C ALA A 182 -14.62 9.99 4.66
N ASN A 183 -15.18 9.58 3.50
CA ASN A 183 -16.10 10.36 2.66
C ASN A 183 -15.63 11.81 2.39
N LYS A 184 -14.33 11.96 2.15
CA LYS A 184 -13.67 13.26 2.00
C LYS A 184 -13.85 13.84 0.61
N ARG A 185 -13.91 15.17 0.54
CA ARG A 185 -14.06 15.93 -0.70
C ARG A 185 -12.70 16.33 -1.23
N ILE A 186 -12.29 15.75 -2.35
CA ILE A 186 -10.93 15.87 -2.89
C ILE A 186 -10.96 16.66 -4.19
N VAL A 187 -10.23 17.78 -4.25
CA VAL A 187 -10.14 18.61 -5.45
C VAL A 187 -9.08 18.07 -6.41
N LEU A 188 -9.43 18.08 -7.70
CA LEU A 188 -8.61 17.62 -8.81
C LEU A 188 -8.43 18.81 -9.78
N PRO A 189 -7.34 19.59 -9.64
CA PRO A 189 -7.07 20.79 -10.45
C PRO A 189 -6.94 20.53 -11.95
N GLU A 190 -6.60 19.31 -12.34
CA GLU A 190 -6.41 18.88 -13.73
C GLU A 190 -7.70 18.24 -14.25
N GLY A 191 -8.83 18.96 -14.09
CA GLY A 191 -10.17 18.40 -14.17
C GLY A 191 -10.60 17.89 -15.55
N SER A 192 -9.93 18.33 -16.63
CA SER A 192 -10.15 17.86 -18.00
C SER A 192 -9.06 16.91 -18.49
N GLU A 193 -8.15 16.47 -17.63
CA GLU A 193 -7.13 15.49 -18.01
C GLU A 193 -7.76 14.07 -18.08
N PRO A 194 -7.55 13.30 -19.18
CA PRO A 194 -8.23 12.02 -19.40
C PRO A 194 -8.13 10.97 -18.29
N ARG A 195 -6.95 10.80 -17.69
CA ARG A 195 -6.75 9.84 -16.59
C ARG A 195 -7.41 10.36 -15.33
N THR A 196 -7.36 11.65 -15.05
CA THR A 196 -8.03 12.30 -13.92
C THR A 196 -9.55 12.16 -14.01
N VAL A 197 -10.16 12.40 -15.18
CA VAL A 197 -11.60 12.21 -15.39
C VAL A 197 -12.00 10.76 -15.15
N ARG A 198 -11.28 9.80 -15.74
CA ARG A 198 -11.52 8.36 -15.55
C ARG A 198 -11.38 7.94 -14.08
N ALA A 199 -10.35 8.42 -13.40
CA ALA A 199 -10.14 8.14 -11.98
C ALA A 199 -11.26 8.74 -11.13
N ALA A 200 -11.72 9.95 -11.43
CA ALA A 200 -12.83 10.59 -10.71
C ALA A 200 -14.15 9.81 -10.86
N VAL A 201 -14.44 9.28 -12.06
CA VAL A 201 -15.59 8.39 -12.28
C VAL A 201 -15.47 7.12 -11.44
N ILE A 202 -14.32 6.45 -11.47
CA ILE A 202 -14.08 5.24 -10.66
C ILE A 202 -14.21 5.53 -9.16
N CYS A 203 -13.63 6.64 -8.69
CA CYS A 203 -13.74 7.06 -7.30
C CYS A 203 -15.18 7.35 -6.89
N HIS A 204 -15.99 7.89 -7.80
CA HIS A 204 -17.41 8.11 -7.58
C HIS A 204 -18.19 6.79 -7.49
N GLU A 205 -18.06 5.93 -8.50
CA GLU A 205 -18.76 4.64 -8.59
C GLU A 205 -18.42 3.72 -7.41
N LYS A 206 -17.14 3.67 -7.03
CA LYS A 206 -16.65 2.88 -5.89
C LYS A 206 -16.75 3.63 -4.55
N GLN A 207 -17.33 4.83 -4.53
CA GLN A 207 -17.53 5.69 -3.36
C GLN A 207 -16.25 6.00 -2.55
N ILE A 208 -15.09 6.01 -3.21
CA ILE A 208 -13.77 6.20 -2.60
C ILE A 208 -13.62 7.60 -2.01
N ALA A 209 -14.09 8.61 -2.74
CA ALA A 209 -14.03 10.01 -2.35
C ALA A 209 -15.05 10.83 -3.16
N ARG A 210 -15.40 12.01 -2.64
CA ARG A 210 -16.20 13.00 -3.38
C ARG A 210 -15.25 13.88 -4.20
N CYS A 211 -14.94 13.43 -5.41
CA CYS A 211 -14.05 14.15 -6.32
C CYS A 211 -14.68 15.44 -6.85
N VAL A 212 -13.89 16.50 -6.92
CA VAL A 212 -14.25 17.80 -7.51
C VAL A 212 -13.31 18.10 -8.66
N LEU A 213 -13.78 17.98 -9.90
CA LEU A 213 -13.01 18.31 -11.10
C LEU A 213 -13.05 19.82 -11.33
N LEU A 214 -11.88 20.46 -11.41
CA LEU A 214 -11.76 21.87 -11.79
C LEU A 214 -11.48 21.98 -13.30
N ALA A 215 -12.53 22.16 -14.08
CA ALA A 215 -12.48 22.36 -15.53
C ALA A 215 -13.83 22.87 -16.07
N PRO A 216 -13.86 23.53 -17.25
CA PRO A 216 -15.10 23.77 -17.97
C PRO A 216 -15.83 22.45 -18.25
N ARG A 217 -17.14 22.40 -17.98
CA ARG A 217 -17.94 21.16 -18.12
C ARG A 217 -17.85 20.55 -19.52
N ALA A 218 -17.85 21.38 -20.56
CA ALA A 218 -17.76 20.92 -21.94
C ALA A 218 -16.45 20.16 -22.24
N GLU A 219 -15.34 20.50 -21.58
CA GLU A 219 -14.07 19.78 -21.75
C GLU A 219 -14.13 18.39 -21.12
N VAL A 220 -14.72 18.28 -19.93
CA VAL A 220 -14.90 16.99 -19.24
C VAL A 220 -15.84 16.07 -20.03
N GLU A 221 -16.92 16.63 -20.58
CA GLU A 221 -17.86 15.89 -21.44
C GLU A 221 -17.20 15.42 -22.75
N ALA A 222 -16.31 16.24 -23.34
CA ALA A 222 -15.54 15.84 -24.52
C ALA A 222 -14.64 14.63 -24.23
N VAL A 223 -13.93 14.64 -23.10
CA VAL A 223 -13.13 13.50 -22.62
C VAL A 223 -14.00 12.28 -22.38
N ALA A 224 -15.14 12.45 -21.71
CA ALA A 224 -16.06 11.34 -21.45
C ALA A 224 -16.55 10.68 -22.75
N LYS A 225 -16.87 11.49 -23.77
CA LYS A 225 -17.26 10.99 -25.09
C LYS A 225 -16.13 10.23 -25.79
N GLU A 226 -14.91 10.76 -25.75
CA GLU A 226 -13.73 10.12 -26.36
C GLU A 226 -13.46 8.73 -25.77
N TYR A 227 -13.53 8.61 -24.44
CA TYR A 227 -13.25 7.38 -23.72
C TYR A 227 -14.49 6.52 -23.42
N GLN A 228 -15.65 6.86 -24.01
CA GLN A 228 -16.92 6.15 -23.84
C GLN A 228 -17.32 5.97 -22.37
N LEU A 229 -17.09 7.01 -21.57
CA LEU A 229 -17.39 7.05 -20.14
C LEU A 229 -18.79 7.62 -19.93
N THR A 230 -19.52 7.05 -18.97
CA THR A 230 -20.73 7.68 -18.44
C THR A 230 -20.32 8.53 -17.25
N LEU A 231 -20.52 9.85 -17.34
CA LEU A 231 -20.29 10.75 -16.20
C LEU A 231 -21.46 10.63 -15.22
N PRO A 232 -21.22 10.27 -13.95
CA PRO A 232 -22.28 10.29 -12.94
C PRO A 232 -22.85 11.69 -12.79
N GLU A 233 -24.17 11.84 -12.72
CA GLU A 233 -24.83 13.16 -12.59
C GLU A 233 -24.38 13.91 -11.33
N SER A 234 -24.11 13.17 -10.26
CA SER A 234 -23.62 13.69 -8.98
C SER A 234 -22.11 13.94 -8.93
N LEU A 235 -21.36 13.67 -10.01
CA LEU A 235 -19.94 14.01 -10.08
C LEU A 235 -19.78 15.52 -10.20
N GLU A 236 -19.05 16.11 -9.26
CA GLU A 236 -18.89 17.54 -9.20
C GLU A 236 -17.85 18.04 -10.20
N ILE A 237 -18.28 18.93 -11.09
CA ILE A 237 -17.45 19.60 -12.08
C ILE A 237 -17.70 21.09 -11.94
N ILE A 238 -16.67 21.84 -11.56
CA ILE A 238 -16.74 23.29 -11.34
C ILE A 238 -15.87 23.99 -12.35
N ASP A 239 -16.46 24.98 -13.04
CA ASP A 239 -15.70 25.90 -13.89
C ASP A 239 -14.79 26.79 -13.01
N PRO A 240 -13.45 26.71 -13.14
CA PRO A 240 -12.52 27.49 -12.35
C PRO A 240 -12.77 29.00 -12.40
N ALA A 241 -13.20 29.53 -13.55
CA ALA A 241 -13.41 30.96 -13.74
C ALA A 241 -14.50 31.52 -12.81
N THR A 242 -15.48 30.70 -12.46
CA THR A 242 -16.60 31.08 -11.57
C THR A 242 -16.17 31.23 -10.10
N LEU A 243 -15.03 30.65 -9.73
CA LEU A 243 -14.54 30.61 -8.34
C LEU A 243 -13.52 31.70 -8.02
N VAL A 244 -12.88 32.31 -9.02
CA VAL A 244 -11.74 33.23 -8.83
C VAL A 244 -12.06 34.33 -7.81
N GLU A 245 -13.11 35.12 -8.04
CA GLU A 245 -13.44 36.26 -7.17
C GLU A 245 -13.77 35.85 -5.73
N LYS A 246 -14.31 34.63 -5.51
CA LYS A 246 -14.59 34.09 -4.17
C LYS A 246 -13.31 34.06 -3.31
N TYR A 247 -12.16 33.78 -3.90
CA TYR A 247 -10.90 33.55 -3.18
C TYR A 247 -9.92 34.72 -3.20
N VAL A 248 -10.21 35.82 -3.92
CA VAL A 248 -9.31 36.99 -4.00
C VAL A 248 -9.05 37.59 -2.62
N ALA A 249 -10.11 38.01 -1.92
CA ALA A 249 -9.97 38.64 -0.60
C ALA A 249 -9.34 37.70 0.45
N PRO A 250 -9.75 36.42 0.56
CA PRO A 250 -9.07 35.46 1.43
C PRO A 250 -7.58 35.27 1.12
N MET A 251 -7.20 35.22 -0.17
CA MET A 251 -5.80 35.06 -0.57
C MET A 251 -4.95 36.30 -0.21
N CYS A 252 -5.50 37.50 -0.40
CA CYS A 252 -4.86 38.74 0.03
C CYS A 252 -4.60 38.76 1.53
N GLU A 253 -5.56 38.32 2.34
CA GLU A 253 -5.38 38.27 3.81
C GLU A 253 -4.32 37.23 4.21
N LEU A 254 -4.39 36.01 3.67
CA LEU A 254 -3.39 34.95 3.95
C LEU A 254 -1.96 35.37 3.57
N ARG A 255 -1.82 36.19 2.53
CA ARG A 255 -0.52 36.63 1.99
C ARG A 255 -0.24 38.11 2.23
N LYS A 256 -0.92 38.75 3.18
CA LYS A 256 -0.77 40.17 3.52
C LYS A 256 0.66 40.54 3.90
N SER A 257 1.36 39.66 4.61
CA SER A 257 2.77 39.85 4.98
C SER A 257 3.74 39.89 3.78
N LYS A 258 3.28 39.48 2.60
CA LYS A 258 4.02 39.54 1.34
C LYS A 258 3.51 40.63 0.40
N GLY A 259 2.60 41.50 0.86
CA GLY A 259 2.06 42.61 0.07
C GLY A 259 1.10 42.21 -1.04
N MET A 260 0.43 41.05 -0.94
CA MET A 260 -0.44 40.53 -1.99
C MET A 260 -1.59 41.49 -2.33
N THR A 261 -1.63 41.99 -3.56
CA THR A 261 -2.72 42.83 -4.07
C THR A 261 -3.87 42.00 -4.66
N ALA A 262 -5.06 42.58 -4.77
CA ALA A 262 -6.22 41.90 -5.34
C ALA A 262 -6.00 41.48 -6.80
N ASP A 263 -5.34 42.32 -7.61
CA ASP A 263 -5.06 42.02 -9.02
C ASP A 263 -4.04 40.90 -9.19
N GLU A 264 -3.00 40.87 -8.35
CA GLU A 264 -2.05 39.75 -8.31
C GLU A 264 -2.72 38.45 -7.85
N ALA A 265 -3.61 38.52 -6.85
CA ALA A 265 -4.38 37.38 -6.39
C ALA A 265 -5.27 36.83 -7.50
N ARG A 266 -6.04 37.68 -8.21
CA ARG A 266 -6.85 37.27 -9.38
C ARG A 266 -6.02 36.56 -10.44
N LYS A 267 -4.83 37.08 -10.74
CA LYS A 267 -3.91 36.49 -11.72
C LYS A 267 -3.41 35.12 -11.28
N GLN A 268 -3.02 34.97 -10.01
CA GLN A 268 -2.54 33.68 -9.48
C GLN A 268 -3.67 32.65 -9.37
N LEU A 269 -4.89 33.08 -9.05
CA LEU A 269 -6.08 32.23 -8.96
C LEU A 269 -6.57 31.68 -10.31
N GLN A 270 -6.02 32.15 -11.44
CA GLN A 270 -6.25 31.53 -12.74
C GLN A 270 -5.58 30.15 -12.86
N ASP A 271 -4.54 29.90 -12.06
CA ASP A 271 -3.91 28.58 -11.97
C ASP A 271 -4.80 27.67 -11.10
N THR A 272 -5.27 26.56 -11.67
CA THR A 272 -6.23 25.67 -11.00
C THR A 272 -5.64 24.99 -9.77
N VAL A 273 -4.32 24.81 -9.69
CA VAL A 273 -3.64 24.26 -8.50
C VAL A 273 -3.65 25.29 -7.38
N VAL A 274 -3.36 26.56 -7.70
CA VAL A 274 -3.46 27.66 -6.72
C VAL A 274 -4.90 27.83 -6.25
N LEU A 275 -5.87 27.80 -7.17
CA LEU A 275 -7.30 27.88 -6.87
C LEU A 275 -7.75 26.73 -5.95
N GLY A 276 -7.42 25.49 -6.31
CA GLY A 276 -7.71 24.31 -5.50
C GLY A 276 -7.05 24.37 -4.12
N THR A 277 -5.83 24.91 -4.03
CA THR A 277 -5.15 25.11 -2.75
C THR A 277 -5.87 26.17 -1.90
N MET A 278 -6.41 27.21 -2.51
CA MET A 278 -7.23 28.21 -1.80
C MET A 278 -8.57 27.64 -1.34
N MET A 279 -9.24 26.81 -2.14
CA MET A 279 -10.42 26.05 -1.70
C MET A 279 -10.10 25.24 -0.45
N MET A 280 -8.96 24.54 -0.45
CA MET A 280 -8.53 23.75 0.68
C MET A 280 -8.17 24.63 1.88
N ALA A 281 -7.48 25.75 1.68
CA ALA A 281 -7.15 26.71 2.74
C ALA A 281 -8.42 27.25 3.45
N GLN A 282 -9.49 27.50 2.69
CA GLN A 282 -10.80 27.95 3.18
C GLN A 282 -11.70 26.81 3.72
N ASN A 283 -11.24 25.55 3.72
CA ASN A 283 -12.00 24.36 4.12
C ASN A 283 -13.21 24.04 3.21
N ASP A 284 -13.21 24.53 1.96
CA ASP A 284 -14.24 24.12 0.99
C ASP A 284 -14.01 22.68 0.51
N VAL A 285 -12.77 22.18 0.59
CA VAL A 285 -12.39 20.79 0.27
C VAL A 285 -11.41 20.26 1.33
N ASP A 286 -11.33 18.94 1.45
CA ASP A 286 -10.56 18.23 2.46
C ASP A 286 -9.13 17.89 2.01
N GLY A 287 -8.86 17.87 0.71
CA GLY A 287 -7.55 17.52 0.15
C GLY A 287 -7.41 17.84 -1.33
N LEU A 288 -6.18 17.83 -1.84
CA LEU A 288 -5.84 18.13 -3.23
C LEU A 288 -4.94 17.04 -3.85
N VAL A 289 -5.26 16.62 -5.07
CA VAL A 289 -4.40 15.73 -5.88
C VAL A 289 -4.17 16.37 -7.25
N SER A 290 -2.91 16.55 -7.64
CA SER A 290 -2.49 17.14 -8.93
C SER A 290 -1.15 16.55 -9.37
N GLY A 291 -0.69 16.83 -10.59
CA GLY A 291 0.64 16.45 -11.09
C GLY A 291 0.62 15.52 -12.31
N ALA A 292 -0.57 15.14 -12.80
CA ALA A 292 -0.72 14.41 -14.06
C ALA A 292 -0.24 15.25 -15.25
N VAL A 293 -0.37 16.58 -15.16
CA VAL A 293 0.11 17.57 -16.14
C VAL A 293 1.13 18.52 -15.52
N HIS A 294 0.81 19.06 -14.34
CA HIS A 294 1.65 20.02 -13.63
C HIS A 294 2.95 19.39 -13.13
N THR A 295 3.97 20.22 -12.94
CA THR A 295 5.21 19.77 -12.31
C THR A 295 5.02 19.65 -10.80
N THR A 296 5.78 18.77 -10.14
CA THR A 296 5.84 18.66 -8.67
C THR A 296 6.07 20.01 -8.00
N ALA A 297 6.91 20.87 -8.58
CA ALA A 297 7.15 22.22 -8.07
C ALA A 297 5.91 23.14 -8.15
N ASN A 298 5.04 22.94 -9.14
CA ASN A 298 3.78 23.68 -9.27
C ASN A 298 2.73 23.17 -8.28
N THR A 299 2.69 21.86 -7.99
CA THR A 299 1.80 21.28 -6.96
C THR A 299 2.19 21.72 -5.55
N ILE A 300 3.49 21.68 -5.23
CA ILE A 300 3.99 21.84 -3.88
C ILE A 300 4.12 23.32 -3.45
N ARG A 301 4.49 24.22 -4.37
CA ARG A 301 4.73 25.63 -4.05
C ARG A 301 3.50 26.34 -3.46
N PRO A 302 2.28 26.22 -4.02
CA PRO A 302 1.09 26.81 -3.43
C PRO A 302 0.79 26.23 -2.05
N ALA A 303 0.98 24.92 -1.85
CA ALA A 303 0.78 24.27 -0.55
C ALA A 303 1.68 24.89 0.53
N PHE A 304 2.96 25.12 0.25
CA PHE A 304 3.84 25.81 1.19
C PHE A 304 3.42 27.25 1.49
N GLN A 305 2.93 27.97 0.48
CA GLN A 305 2.56 29.39 0.64
C GLN A 305 1.26 29.56 1.44
N LEU A 306 0.28 28.68 1.21
CA LEU A 306 -1.09 28.86 1.67
C LEU A 306 -1.47 27.93 2.84
N ILE A 307 -0.96 26.70 2.84
CA ILE A 307 -1.29 25.66 3.84
C ILE A 307 -0.25 25.59 4.95
N LYS A 308 1.03 25.69 4.56
CA LYS A 308 2.22 25.63 5.44
C LYS A 308 2.39 24.28 6.13
N THR A 309 3.53 24.12 6.80
CA THR A 309 3.83 22.94 7.61
C THR A 309 3.06 22.93 8.93
N VAL A 310 2.88 21.74 9.51
CA VAL A 310 2.44 21.60 10.90
C VAL A 310 3.46 22.29 11.83
N PRO A 311 3.05 22.80 13.02
CA PRO A 311 3.91 23.65 13.86
C PRO A 311 5.29 23.09 14.18
N ASP A 312 5.41 21.77 14.33
CA ASP A 312 6.65 21.09 14.71
C ASP A 312 7.44 20.51 13.52
N ALA A 313 6.98 20.75 12.28
CA ALA A 313 7.66 20.30 11.07
C ALA A 313 8.40 21.47 10.40
N SER A 314 9.71 21.33 10.28
CA SER A 314 10.56 22.30 9.57
C SER A 314 10.54 22.09 8.06
N ILE A 315 10.23 20.86 7.62
CA ILE A 315 10.20 20.47 6.22
C ILE A 315 8.97 19.63 5.88
N VAL A 316 8.62 19.63 4.60
CA VAL A 316 7.73 18.62 4.00
C VAL A 316 8.61 17.56 3.40
N SER A 317 8.26 16.30 3.63
CA SER A 317 8.90 15.15 2.99
C SER A 317 7.89 14.36 2.18
N SER A 318 8.35 13.34 1.46
CA SER A 318 7.47 12.43 0.75
C SER A 318 7.77 10.98 1.02
N ILE A 319 6.73 10.14 0.94
CA ILE A 319 6.92 8.69 0.90
C ILE A 319 6.22 8.05 -0.28
N PHE A 320 6.69 6.86 -0.65
CA PHE A 320 5.94 5.90 -1.45
C PHE A 320 5.65 4.66 -0.62
N PHE A 321 4.43 4.14 -0.76
CA PHE A 321 4.12 2.77 -0.36
C PHE A 321 4.47 1.85 -1.53
N MET A 322 5.50 1.03 -1.35
CA MET A 322 5.98 0.06 -2.33
C MET A 322 5.28 -1.28 -2.07
N LEU A 323 4.39 -1.69 -2.97
CA LEU A 323 3.63 -2.93 -2.85
C LEU A 323 4.47 -4.08 -3.42
N LEU A 324 5.46 -4.52 -2.64
CA LEU A 324 6.35 -5.61 -3.02
C LEU A 324 5.64 -6.97 -2.91
N PRO A 325 6.10 -8.01 -3.62
CA PRO A 325 5.58 -9.35 -3.44
C PRO A 325 5.69 -9.80 -1.98
N GLY A 326 4.54 -10.06 -1.35
CA GLY A 326 4.46 -10.57 0.02
C GLY A 326 4.59 -9.54 1.16
N GLN A 327 4.78 -8.25 0.85
CA GLN A 327 4.73 -7.16 1.85
C GLN A 327 4.65 -5.76 1.23
N VAL A 328 4.02 -4.83 1.94
CA VAL A 328 4.09 -3.39 1.65
C VAL A 328 5.13 -2.73 2.55
N VAL A 329 6.00 -1.93 1.96
CA VAL A 329 7.03 -1.15 2.67
C VAL A 329 6.95 0.33 2.29
N VAL A 330 7.57 1.19 3.10
CA VAL A 330 7.56 2.65 2.92
C VAL A 330 8.95 3.13 2.53
N TYR A 331 9.06 3.89 1.44
CA TYR A 331 10.30 4.53 1.00
C TYR A 331 10.17 6.04 1.15
N GLY A 332 11.12 6.71 1.81
CA GLY A 332 11.16 8.18 1.91
C GLY A 332 12.57 8.71 2.16
N ASP A 333 12.93 9.95 1.90
CA ASP A 333 12.26 10.85 0.95
C ASP A 333 12.65 10.47 -0.49
N CYS A 334 11.72 10.61 -1.41
CA CYS A 334 11.87 10.21 -2.82
C CYS A 334 11.46 11.28 -3.84
N ALA A 335 10.93 12.43 -3.39
CA ALA A 335 10.42 13.47 -4.28
C ALA A 335 10.73 14.92 -3.87
N VAL A 336 11.01 15.23 -2.60
CA VAL A 336 11.00 16.63 -2.13
C VAL A 336 12.38 17.20 -1.80
N ASN A 337 13.16 16.55 -0.93
CA ASN A 337 14.37 17.12 -0.33
C ASN A 337 15.63 16.57 -1.00
N PRO A 338 16.37 17.37 -1.81
CA PRO A 338 17.53 16.89 -2.56
C PRO A 338 18.65 16.31 -1.70
N ASN A 339 19.13 17.11 -0.74
CA ASN A 339 20.25 16.81 0.15
C ASN A 339 19.88 17.27 1.57
N PRO A 340 19.10 16.48 2.32
CA PRO A 340 18.68 16.85 3.68
C PRO A 340 19.88 16.91 4.64
N THR A 341 19.82 17.82 5.63
CA THR A 341 20.75 17.79 6.79
C THR A 341 20.42 16.61 7.72
N ALA A 342 21.28 16.34 8.72
CA ALA A 342 21.03 15.27 9.69
C ALA A 342 19.70 15.46 10.44
N GLU A 343 19.39 16.70 10.81
CA GLU A 343 18.14 17.08 11.50
C GLU A 343 16.92 16.87 10.59
N GLN A 344 17.04 17.25 9.32
CA GLN A 344 16.00 17.05 8.32
C GLN A 344 15.78 15.57 8.02
N LEU A 345 16.86 14.79 7.90
CA LEU A 345 16.80 13.35 7.67
C LEU A 345 16.17 12.63 8.87
N ALA A 346 16.47 13.08 10.09
CA ALA A 346 15.79 12.62 11.31
C ALA A 346 14.29 12.97 11.30
N GLU A 347 13.92 14.17 10.85
CA GLU A 347 12.52 14.56 10.70
C GLU A 347 11.78 13.70 9.67
N ILE A 348 12.40 13.44 8.50
CA ILE A 348 11.88 12.54 7.46
C ILE A 348 11.61 11.14 8.04
N ALA A 349 12.54 10.61 8.82
CA ALA A 349 12.39 9.29 9.44
C ALA A 349 11.19 9.22 10.39
N ILE A 350 11.01 10.24 11.23
CA ILE A 350 9.89 10.32 12.17
C ILE A 350 8.56 10.50 11.42
N GLN A 351 8.50 11.38 10.42
CA GLN A 351 7.30 11.59 9.59
C GLN A 351 6.93 10.30 8.84
N SER A 352 7.93 9.59 8.30
CA SER A 352 7.75 8.33 7.57
C SER A 352 7.26 7.20 8.48
N ALA A 353 7.80 7.08 9.69
CA ALA A 353 7.34 6.12 10.68
C ALA A 353 5.89 6.36 11.12
N ASN A 354 5.53 7.62 11.38
CA ASN A 354 4.17 8.00 11.75
C ASN A 354 3.19 7.66 10.61
N SER A 355 3.58 7.95 9.37
CA SER A 355 2.79 7.63 8.17
C SER A 355 2.63 6.12 7.98
N ALA A 356 3.71 5.34 8.11
CA ALA A 356 3.63 3.88 8.05
C ALA A 356 2.62 3.34 9.06
N LYS A 357 2.72 3.78 10.32
CA LYS A 357 1.80 3.39 11.40
C LYS A 357 0.36 3.78 11.12
N ALA A 358 0.12 4.98 10.60
CA ALA A 358 -1.21 5.48 10.27
C ALA A 358 -1.89 4.64 9.18
N PHE A 359 -1.12 4.05 8.27
CA PHE A 359 -1.60 3.13 7.24
C PHE A 359 -1.52 1.64 7.67
N GLY A 360 -1.24 1.38 8.94
CA GLY A 360 -1.24 0.03 9.53
C GLY A 360 0.00 -0.81 9.23
N ILE A 361 1.11 -0.17 8.85
CA ILE A 361 2.42 -0.81 8.71
C ILE A 361 3.22 -0.53 9.99
N GLU A 362 3.62 -1.59 10.69
CA GLU A 362 4.44 -1.45 11.90
C GLU A 362 5.81 -0.86 11.56
N PRO A 363 6.19 0.31 12.11
CA PRO A 363 7.39 1.03 11.66
C PRO A 363 8.67 0.39 12.22
N ARG A 364 9.51 -0.12 11.31
CA ARG A 364 10.90 -0.49 11.56
C ARG A 364 11.77 0.27 10.57
N VAL A 365 12.39 1.33 11.07
CA VAL A 365 13.04 2.34 10.25
C VAL A 365 14.50 1.98 10.02
N ALA A 366 14.84 1.68 8.78
CA ALA A 366 16.21 1.54 8.32
C ALA A 366 16.68 2.87 7.71
N MET A 367 17.70 3.47 8.30
CA MET A 367 18.37 4.64 7.74
C MET A 367 19.43 4.15 6.75
N ILE A 368 19.16 4.36 5.45
CA ILE A 368 19.88 3.72 4.36
C ILE A 368 21.21 4.42 4.07
N SER A 369 22.24 3.63 3.86
CA SER A 369 23.58 4.08 3.47
C SER A 369 24.28 3.01 2.63
N TYR A 370 25.44 3.34 2.06
CA TYR A 370 26.34 2.33 1.48
C TYR A 370 27.17 1.58 2.54
N SER A 371 27.15 2.02 3.81
CA SER A 371 27.77 1.35 4.95
C SER A 371 26.71 0.67 5.84
N THR A 372 27.10 -0.43 6.49
CA THR A 372 26.35 -1.06 7.58
C THR A 372 27.14 -0.91 8.88
N ILE A 373 26.56 -0.20 9.86
CA ILE A 373 27.16 0.06 11.18
C ILE A 373 28.60 0.61 11.02
N ASP A 374 29.64 -0.17 11.30
CA ASP A 374 31.03 0.29 11.33
C ASP A 374 31.82 0.00 10.03
N SER A 375 31.16 -0.49 8.98
CA SER A 375 31.85 -1.03 7.79
C SER A 375 32.51 0.03 6.88
N GLY A 376 32.24 1.32 7.11
CA GLY A 376 32.68 2.42 6.27
C GLY A 376 32.58 3.75 7.01
N ASN A 377 33.30 4.76 6.52
CA ASN A 377 33.35 6.10 7.09
C ASN A 377 33.25 7.13 5.95
N GLY A 378 32.85 8.36 6.28
CA GLY A 378 32.81 9.49 5.35
C GLY A 378 31.53 10.31 5.48
N PRO A 379 31.45 11.48 4.81
CA PRO A 379 30.40 12.46 5.05
C PRO A 379 28.97 11.92 4.93
N ASP A 380 28.71 11.06 3.94
CA ASP A 380 27.37 10.47 3.73
C ASP A 380 27.02 9.42 4.80
N VAL A 381 28.02 8.74 5.37
CA VAL A 381 27.83 7.78 6.47
C VAL A 381 27.62 8.54 7.78
N ASP A 382 28.45 9.56 8.02
CA ASP A 382 28.39 10.42 9.22
C ASP A 382 27.03 11.13 9.31
N LEU A 383 26.51 11.61 8.17
CA LEU A 383 25.16 12.17 8.05
C LEU A 383 24.09 11.21 8.58
N VAL A 384 24.15 9.95 8.15
CA VAL A 384 23.16 8.93 8.52
C VAL A 384 23.32 8.51 9.98
N ILE A 385 24.56 8.41 10.49
CA ILE A 385 24.85 8.14 11.91
C ILE A 385 24.22 9.23 12.78
N GLU A 386 24.50 10.50 12.47
CA GLU A 386 24.01 11.63 13.27
C GLU A 386 22.48 11.72 13.20
N ALA A 387 21.88 11.57 12.00
CA ALA A 387 20.43 11.52 11.86
C ALA A 387 19.79 10.40 12.70
N THR A 388 20.38 9.19 12.66
CA THR A 388 19.89 8.03 13.43
C THR A 388 19.92 8.32 14.94
N LYS A 389 21.00 8.92 15.42
CA LYS A 389 21.15 9.34 16.83
C LYS A 389 20.08 10.36 17.21
N LEU A 390 19.88 11.41 16.41
CA LEU A 390 18.86 12.44 16.65
C LEU A 390 17.45 11.85 16.74
N VAL A 391 17.11 10.86 15.90
CA VAL A 391 15.81 10.18 16.00
C VAL A 391 15.69 9.40 17.31
N ARG A 392 16.72 8.65 17.71
CA ARG A 392 16.71 7.88 18.97
C ARG A 392 16.52 8.79 20.19
N GLU A 393 17.12 9.98 20.18
CA GLU A 393 16.95 10.98 21.23
C GLU A 393 15.52 11.55 21.27
N LYS A 394 14.94 11.86 20.10
CA LYS A 394 13.58 12.45 20.01
C LYS A 394 12.44 11.43 20.17
N ARG A 395 12.65 10.18 19.73
CA ARG A 395 11.66 9.10 19.66
C ARG A 395 12.27 7.77 20.11
N PRO A 396 12.58 7.61 21.41
CA PRO A 396 13.17 6.38 21.95
C PRO A 396 12.22 5.17 21.84
N ASP A 397 10.93 5.39 21.59
CA ASP A 397 9.94 4.35 21.32
C ASP A 397 10.04 3.73 19.91
N LEU A 398 10.72 4.39 18.99
CA LEU A 398 10.77 3.98 17.58
C LEU A 398 11.85 2.90 17.36
N LEU A 399 11.48 1.81 16.70
CA LEU A 399 12.44 0.83 16.20
C LEU A 399 13.19 1.43 15.01
N ILE A 400 14.42 1.87 15.24
CA ILE A 400 15.27 2.49 14.23
C ILE A 400 16.71 2.01 14.32
N ASP A 401 17.32 1.76 13.16
CA ASP A 401 18.74 1.48 13.05
C ASP A 401 19.35 1.99 11.75
N GLY A 402 20.65 2.23 11.79
CA GLY A 402 21.35 2.97 10.76
C GLY A 402 22.76 3.34 11.19
N PRO A 403 23.71 3.50 10.25
CA PRO A 403 23.55 3.29 8.81
C PRO A 403 23.39 1.81 8.46
N LEU A 404 22.48 1.50 7.53
CA LEU A 404 22.26 0.15 7.01
C LEU A 404 22.35 0.13 5.48
N GLN A 405 23.08 -0.84 4.94
CA GLN A 405 22.94 -1.18 3.53
C GLN A 405 21.56 -1.81 3.26
N TYR A 406 21.08 -1.65 2.03
CA TYR A 406 19.77 -2.13 1.64
C TYR A 406 19.61 -3.64 1.81
N ASP A 407 20.64 -4.43 1.48
CA ASP A 407 20.66 -5.88 1.67
C ASP A 407 20.55 -6.28 3.15
N ALA A 408 21.26 -5.59 4.04
CA ALA A 408 21.19 -5.76 5.48
C ALA A 408 19.82 -5.35 6.04
N ALA A 409 19.16 -4.34 5.45
CA ALA A 409 17.84 -3.89 5.89
C ALA A 409 16.72 -4.90 5.54
N VAL A 410 16.81 -5.58 4.39
CA VAL A 410 15.73 -6.46 3.89
C VAL A 410 15.95 -7.96 4.10
N THR A 411 17.20 -8.42 4.17
CA THR A 411 17.51 -9.87 4.15
C THR A 411 17.97 -10.34 5.52
N GLU A 412 17.18 -11.21 6.17
CA GLU A 412 17.50 -11.72 7.52
C GLU A 412 18.86 -12.42 7.60
N SER A 413 19.25 -13.21 6.60
CA SER A 413 20.56 -13.88 6.58
C SER A 413 21.73 -12.89 6.51
N VAL A 414 21.59 -11.80 5.74
CA VAL A 414 22.59 -10.73 5.65
C VAL A 414 22.62 -9.93 6.96
N ALA A 415 21.45 -9.62 7.53
CA ALA A 415 21.32 -8.95 8.82
C ALA A 415 22.03 -9.70 9.94
N LYS A 416 21.85 -11.03 10.04
CA LYS A 416 22.55 -11.88 11.01
C LYS A 416 24.08 -11.79 10.89
N SER A 417 24.60 -11.54 9.69
CA SER A 417 26.05 -11.39 9.48
C SER A 417 26.56 -9.97 9.70
N LYS A 418 25.84 -8.95 9.21
CA LYS A 418 26.31 -7.56 9.19
C LYS A 418 25.83 -6.71 10.38
N ALA A 419 24.69 -7.03 10.96
CA ALA A 419 24.04 -6.29 12.05
C ALA A 419 23.24 -7.21 12.99
N PRO A 420 23.86 -8.23 13.63
CA PRO A 420 23.16 -9.29 14.37
C PRO A 420 22.32 -8.81 15.55
N ASN A 421 22.70 -7.69 16.17
CA ASN A 421 22.02 -7.13 17.34
C ASN A 421 20.99 -6.05 16.96
N SER A 422 20.79 -5.80 15.67
CA SER A 422 19.85 -4.79 15.20
C SER A 422 18.41 -5.26 15.39
N PRO A 423 17.52 -4.44 16.00
CA PRO A 423 16.09 -4.74 16.04
C PRO A 423 15.38 -4.50 14.69
N VAL A 424 16.07 -3.89 13.71
CA VAL A 424 15.50 -3.48 12.42
C VAL A 424 16.07 -4.29 11.25
N ALA A 425 17.37 -4.61 11.25
CA ALA A 425 18.02 -5.27 10.12
C ALA A 425 17.32 -6.60 9.77
N GLY A 426 17.11 -6.82 8.47
CA GLY A 426 16.39 -7.97 7.91
C GLY A 426 14.88 -7.94 8.09
N LYS A 427 14.34 -6.91 8.74
CA LYS A 427 12.91 -6.77 9.09
C LYS A 427 12.37 -5.36 8.80
N ALA A 428 13.15 -4.52 8.12
CA ALA A 428 12.79 -3.12 7.90
C ALA A 428 11.51 -3.00 7.08
N THR A 429 10.63 -2.10 7.49
CA THR A 429 9.37 -1.77 6.81
C THR A 429 9.34 -0.32 6.33
N VAL A 430 10.24 0.52 6.84
CA VAL A 430 10.40 1.93 6.46
C VAL A 430 11.86 2.15 6.10
N PHE A 431 12.11 2.65 4.89
CA PHE A 431 13.44 2.86 4.32
C PHE A 431 13.64 4.36 4.11
N VAL A 432 14.57 4.93 4.88
CA VAL A 432 14.88 6.36 4.83
C VAL A 432 16.15 6.59 4.03
N PHE A 433 16.03 7.19 2.85
CA PHE A 433 17.13 7.43 1.93
C PHE A 433 17.88 8.73 2.27
N PRO A 434 19.22 8.76 2.13
CA PRO A 434 20.04 9.90 2.57
C PRO A 434 19.99 11.09 1.59
N SER A 435 19.52 10.87 0.35
CA SER A 435 19.37 11.91 -0.67
C SER A 435 18.22 11.58 -1.62
N LEU A 436 17.70 12.61 -2.29
CA LEU A 436 16.68 12.46 -3.33
C LEU A 436 17.18 11.62 -4.51
N THR A 437 18.45 11.76 -4.89
CA THR A 437 19.04 10.97 -5.98
C THR A 437 18.97 9.48 -5.66
N THR A 438 19.34 9.09 -4.43
CA THR A 438 19.26 7.70 -3.99
C THR A 438 17.81 7.23 -3.93
N GLY A 439 16.93 7.96 -3.22
CA GLY A 439 15.53 7.56 -3.07
C GLY A 439 14.78 7.46 -4.40
N ASN A 440 14.89 8.49 -5.25
CA ASN A 440 14.19 8.55 -6.53
C ASN A 440 14.64 7.45 -7.51
N CYS A 441 15.94 7.26 -7.67
CA CYS A 441 16.48 6.20 -8.52
C CYS A 441 16.07 4.82 -8.00
N THR A 442 16.17 4.58 -6.69
CA THR A 442 15.86 3.27 -6.10
C THR A 442 14.39 2.91 -6.24
N TYR A 443 13.44 3.78 -5.87
CA TYR A 443 12.02 3.40 -5.97
C TYR A 443 11.60 3.17 -7.42
N LYS A 444 12.10 3.97 -8.38
CA LYS A 444 11.80 3.78 -9.81
C LYS A 444 12.43 2.51 -10.36
N ALA A 445 13.68 2.21 -9.98
CA ALA A 445 14.34 0.98 -10.39
C ALA A 445 13.57 -0.25 -9.88
N VAL A 446 13.14 -0.24 -8.61
CA VAL A 446 12.33 -1.31 -8.02
C VAL A 446 10.97 -1.40 -8.72
N GLN A 447 10.25 -0.28 -8.87
CA GLN A 447 8.96 -0.22 -9.57
C GLN A 447 9.02 -0.87 -10.96
N ARG A 448 10.01 -0.47 -11.77
CA ARG A 448 10.11 -0.87 -13.18
C ARG A 448 10.64 -2.29 -13.36
N ASN A 449 11.61 -2.72 -12.55
CA ASN A 449 12.23 -4.04 -12.73
C ASN A 449 11.47 -5.14 -11.97
N ALA A 450 10.78 -4.82 -10.88
CA ALA A 450 9.96 -5.78 -10.15
C ALA A 450 8.49 -5.78 -10.58
N ASN A 451 8.10 -4.87 -11.48
CA ASN A 451 6.72 -4.66 -11.93
C ASN A 451 5.73 -4.54 -10.75
N VAL A 452 6.09 -3.71 -9.78
CA VAL A 452 5.31 -3.50 -8.55
C VAL A 452 4.59 -2.17 -8.60
N LEU A 453 3.40 -2.12 -8.00
CA LEU A 453 2.68 -0.87 -7.79
C LEU A 453 3.40 -0.04 -6.71
N SER A 454 3.53 1.26 -6.95
CA SER A 454 4.06 2.22 -5.98
C SER A 454 3.03 3.33 -5.79
N ILE A 455 2.45 3.43 -4.61
CA ILE A 455 1.44 4.45 -4.30
C ILE A 455 2.14 5.67 -3.69
N GLY A 456 2.06 6.81 -4.36
CA GLY A 456 2.69 8.07 -3.94
C GLY A 456 3.17 8.92 -5.13
N PRO A 457 3.93 10.00 -4.88
CA PRO A 457 4.45 10.42 -3.57
C PRO A 457 3.36 10.97 -2.66
N MET A 458 3.31 10.47 -1.42
CA MET A 458 2.50 11.03 -0.36
C MET A 458 3.29 12.12 0.38
N LEU A 459 2.84 13.37 0.35
CA LEU A 459 3.48 14.44 1.10
C LEU A 459 3.14 14.34 2.59
N GLN A 460 4.14 14.69 3.42
CA GLN A 460 4.08 14.63 4.87
C GLN A 460 4.49 15.97 5.48
N GLY A 461 3.93 16.29 6.65
CA GLY A 461 4.28 17.52 7.38
C GLY A 461 3.50 18.76 6.97
N LEU A 462 2.58 18.69 6.00
CA LEU A 462 1.63 19.78 5.67
C LEU A 462 0.44 19.79 6.62
N ARG A 463 -0.15 20.97 6.88
CA ARG A 463 -1.37 21.11 7.71
C ARG A 463 -2.64 20.58 7.06
N LYS A 464 -2.64 20.39 5.74
CA LYS A 464 -3.75 19.82 4.96
C LYS A 464 -3.15 18.96 3.85
N PRO A 465 -3.82 17.88 3.42
CA PRO A 465 -3.21 16.89 2.56
C PRO A 465 -3.21 17.39 1.10
N VAL A 466 -2.01 17.54 0.56
CA VAL A 466 -1.75 17.87 -0.83
C VAL A 466 -0.83 16.78 -1.34
N ASN A 467 -1.22 16.08 -2.40
CA ASN A 467 -0.38 15.05 -3.00
C ASN A 467 -0.11 15.35 -4.47
N ASP A 468 1.10 14.99 -4.87
CA ASP A 468 1.59 15.11 -6.23
C ASP A 468 1.50 13.76 -6.93
N LEU A 469 1.26 13.80 -8.23
CA LEU A 469 1.31 12.66 -9.13
C LEU A 469 2.54 12.77 -10.01
N SER A 470 3.07 11.62 -10.42
CA SER A 470 4.00 11.63 -11.54
C SER A 470 3.25 11.95 -12.83
N ARG A 471 3.85 12.74 -13.74
CA ARG A 471 3.32 12.90 -15.10
C ARG A 471 3.12 11.57 -15.84
N GLY A 472 3.90 10.55 -15.49
CA GLY A 472 3.78 9.19 -16.00
C GLY A 472 2.81 8.29 -15.22
N ALA A 473 2.02 8.85 -14.30
CA ALA A 473 1.05 8.12 -13.49
C ALA A 473 0.00 7.44 -14.38
N LEU A 474 -0.30 6.20 -14.03
CA LEU A 474 -1.41 5.44 -14.57
C LEU A 474 -2.71 5.88 -13.90
N MET A 475 -3.84 5.54 -14.52
CA MET A 475 -5.15 5.83 -13.93
C MET A 475 -5.31 5.21 -12.53
N GLU A 476 -4.75 4.02 -12.29
CA GLU A 476 -4.79 3.37 -10.97
C GLU A 476 -4.00 4.17 -9.93
N ASP A 477 -2.84 4.73 -10.30
CA ASP A 477 -2.04 5.57 -9.41
C ASP A 477 -2.86 6.79 -8.92
N ILE A 478 -3.68 7.38 -9.81
CA ILE A 478 -4.55 8.51 -9.47
C ILE A 478 -5.64 8.07 -8.49
N VAL A 479 -6.31 6.94 -8.74
CA VAL A 479 -7.35 6.40 -7.84
C VAL A 479 -6.78 6.14 -6.44
N TYR A 480 -5.62 5.48 -6.35
CA TYR A 480 -4.98 5.22 -5.06
C TYR A 480 -4.47 6.49 -4.39
N THR A 481 -3.97 7.48 -5.14
CA THR A 481 -3.54 8.76 -4.56
C THR A 481 -4.73 9.58 -4.04
N ILE A 482 -5.90 9.51 -4.69
CA ILE A 482 -7.14 10.10 -4.19
C ILE A 482 -7.56 9.41 -2.89
N ALA A 483 -7.58 8.07 -2.87
CA ALA A 483 -7.89 7.30 -1.66
C ALA A 483 -6.93 7.65 -0.52
N LEU A 484 -5.63 7.71 -0.80
CA LEU A 484 -4.58 8.08 0.14
C LEU A 484 -4.79 9.47 0.74
N THR A 485 -5.07 10.46 -0.11
CA THR A 485 -5.37 11.84 0.30
C THR A 485 -6.61 11.91 1.19
N ALA A 486 -7.66 11.15 0.84
CA ALA A 486 -8.87 11.06 1.65
C ALA A 486 -8.60 10.45 3.04
N VAL A 487 -7.76 9.41 3.11
CA VAL A 487 -7.34 8.84 4.40
C VAL A 487 -6.50 9.83 5.20
N GLN A 488 -5.52 10.51 4.57
CA GLN A 488 -4.71 11.52 5.25
C GLN A 488 -5.56 12.67 5.83
N ALA A 489 -6.63 13.09 5.15
CA ALA A 489 -7.54 14.13 5.65
C ALA A 489 -8.32 13.74 6.92
N THR A 490 -8.23 12.49 7.38
CA THR A 490 -8.78 12.05 8.69
C THR A 490 -7.77 12.09 9.82
N GLN A 491 -6.49 12.29 9.51
CA GLN A 491 -5.37 12.18 10.45
C GLN A 491 -4.88 13.54 10.98
N ILE A 492 -5.50 14.63 10.54
CA ILE A 492 -5.09 16.03 10.79
C ILE A 492 -5.91 16.66 11.90
#